data_AF-A0A7C2L799-F1
#
_entry.id   AF-A0A7C2L799-F1
#
_cell.length_a   1.000
_cell.length_b   1.000
_cell.length_c   1.000
_cell.angle_alpha   90.00
_cell.angle_beta   90.00
_cell.angle_gamma   90.00
#
_symmetry.space_group_name_H-M   'P 1'
#
loop_
_entity.id
_entity.type
_entity.pdbx_description
1 polymer ?
#
loop_
_entity_poly.entity_id
_entity_poly.type
_entity_poly.pdbx_seq_one_letter_code
_entity_poly.pdbx_strand_id
1 'polypeptide(L)' 'MSLESRITRAVWRAASEDWERFAEVDVAIVGAGPAGLTAAKYAAQGGLRVLVLERRLSFGGGIGGGGMLLHKVVL' A
#
# COMPACT_ATOMS: atom_id res chain seq x y z
N MET A 1 6.03 33.57 -2.25
CA MET A 1 6.12 32.24 -2.89
C MET A 1 4.73 31.88 -3.42
N SER A 2 4.60 31.39 -4.66
CA SER A 2 3.28 31.07 -5.25
C SER A 2 2.60 29.88 -4.55
N LEU A 3 1.29 29.72 -4.74
CA LEU A 3 0.53 28.60 -4.17
C LEU A 3 1.03 27.25 -4.71
N GLU A 4 1.26 27.17 -6.02
CA GLU A 4 1.79 25.99 -6.71
C GLU A 4 3.13 25.56 -6.12
N SER A 5 4.04 26.53 -5.90
CA SER A 5 5.34 26.25 -5.30
C SER A 5 5.21 25.72 -3.86
N ARG A 6 4.23 26.21 -3.08
CA ARG A 6 3.97 25.71 -1.73
C ARG A 6 3.43 24.28 -1.74
N ILE A 7 2.48 23.99 -2.63
CA ILE A 7 1.91 22.64 -2.80
C ILE A 7 2.99 21.65 -3.21
N THR A 8 3.78 21.98 -4.23
CA THR A 8 4.87 21.11 -4.70
C THR A 8 5.87 20.80 -3.60
N ARG A 9 6.28 21.81 -2.80
CA ARG A 9 7.18 21.57 -1.66
C ARG A 9 6.54 20.68 -0.58
N ALA A 10 5.25 20.87 -0.30
CA ALA A 10 4.55 20.07 0.70
C ALA A 10 4.50 18.60 0.29
N VAL A 11 4.18 18.31 -0.98
CA VAL A 11 4.17 16.94 -1.52
C VAL A 11 5.56 16.30 -1.44
N TRP A 12 6.60 17.02 -1.87
CA TRP A 12 7.98 16.51 -1.80
C TRP A 12 8.44 16.22 -0.39
N ARG A 13 8.11 17.11 0.57
CA ARG A 13 8.47 16.93 1.96
C ARG A 13 7.79 15.70 2.55
N ALA A 14 6.46 15.61 2.42
CA ALA A 14 5.69 14.48 2.95
C ALA A 14 6.15 13.13 2.36
N ALA A 15 6.39 13.08 1.04
CA ALA A 15 6.88 11.86 0.39
C ALA A 15 8.28 11.46 0.91
N SER A 16 9.18 12.43 1.12
CA SER A 16 10.53 12.15 1.63
C SER A 16 10.50 11.65 3.09
N GLU A 17 9.64 12.23 3.91
CA GLU A 17 9.41 11.78 5.31
C GLU A 17 8.88 10.35 5.35
N ASP A 18 7.96 9.98 4.45
CA ASP A 18 7.49 8.60 4.33
C ASP A 18 8.62 7.63 3.94
N TRP A 19 9.48 7.99 2.97
CA TRP A 19 10.62 7.16 2.58
C TRP A 19 11.61 6.93 3.72
N GLU A 20 11.92 7.97 4.50
CA GLU A 20 12.76 7.84 5.68
C GLU A 20 12.12 6.89 6.72
N ARG A 21 10.82 7.03 6.96
CA ARG A 21 10.08 6.14 7.87
C ARG A 21 10.04 4.68 7.39
N PHE A 22 9.99 4.45 6.09
CA PHE A 22 9.94 3.11 5.50
C PHE A 22 11.31 2.45 5.36
N ALA A 23 12.41 3.18 5.58
CA ALA A 23 13.77 2.63 5.53
C ALA A 23 13.99 1.53 6.59
N GLU A 24 13.27 1.59 7.71
CA GLU A 24 13.30 0.59 8.76
C GLU A 24 11.89 0.17 9.18
N VAL A 25 11.57 -1.11 8.95
CA VAL A 25 10.30 -1.72 9.30
C VAL A 25 10.52 -3.09 9.91
N ASP A 26 9.56 -3.56 10.70
CA ASP A 26 9.65 -4.86 11.35
C ASP A 26 9.21 -5.97 10.38
N VAL A 27 8.31 -5.65 9.44
CA VAL A 27 7.83 -6.57 8.39
C VAL A 27 7.68 -5.84 7.06
N ALA A 28 8.28 -6.40 6.00
CA ALA A 28 8.06 -5.99 4.61
C ALA A 28 7.29 -7.08 3.86
N ILE A 29 6.15 -6.72 3.27
CA ILE A 29 5.27 -7.60 2.49
C ILE A 29 5.34 -7.20 1.02
N VAL A 30 5.67 -8.17 0.16
CA VAL A 30 5.72 -7.96 -1.30
C VAL A 30 4.45 -8.51 -1.94
N GLY A 31 3.60 -7.60 -2.42
CA GLY A 31 2.33 -7.85 -3.09
C GLY A 31 1.13 -7.39 -2.25
N ALA A 32 0.32 -6.48 -2.79
CA ALA A 32 -0.91 -5.98 -2.16
C ALA A 32 -2.16 -6.75 -2.62
N GLY A 33 -2.04 -8.08 -2.78
CA GLY A 33 -3.17 -8.98 -3.01
C GLY A 33 -3.94 -9.31 -1.71
N PRO A 34 -4.97 -10.17 -1.77
CA PRO A 34 -5.75 -10.57 -0.59
C PRO A 34 -4.87 -11.10 0.54
N ALA A 35 -3.98 -12.06 0.23
CA ALA A 35 -3.09 -12.64 1.22
C ALA A 35 -2.13 -11.61 1.84
N GLY A 36 -1.53 -10.74 1.01
CA GLY A 36 -0.60 -9.71 1.48
C GLY A 36 -1.28 -8.65 2.36
N LEU A 37 -2.46 -8.17 1.97
CA LEU A 37 -3.22 -7.21 2.77
C LEU A 37 -3.77 -7.83 4.05
N THR A 38 -4.19 -9.10 4.02
CA THR A 38 -4.59 -9.83 5.22
C THR A 38 -3.42 -10.00 6.18
N ALA A 39 -2.25 -10.42 5.70
CA ALA A 39 -1.04 -10.53 6.51
C ALA A 39 -0.64 -9.16 7.10
N ALA A 40 -0.69 -8.10 6.29
CA ALA A 40 -0.37 -6.74 6.73
C ALA A 40 -1.29 -6.27 7.85
N LYS A 41 -2.59 -6.51 7.73
CA LYS A 41 -3.58 -6.19 8.75
C LYS A 41 -3.23 -6.85 10.08
N TYR A 42 -3.02 -8.17 10.08
CA TYR A 42 -2.77 -8.89 11.33
C TYR A 42 -1.40 -8.56 11.94
N ALA A 43 -0.37 -8.37 11.12
CA ALA A 43 0.94 -7.94 11.60
C ALA A 43 0.88 -6.54 12.24
N ALA A 44 0.19 -5.58 11.61
CA ALA A 44 0.01 -4.24 12.16
C ALA A 44 -0.85 -4.23 13.43
N GLN A 45 -1.90 -5.08 13.51
CA GLN A 45 -2.68 -5.27 14.74
C GLN A 45 -1.85 -5.86 15.88
N GLY A 46 -0.79 -6.62 15.57
CA GLY A 46 0.21 -7.10 16.52
C GLY A 46 1.20 -6.03 16.98
N GLY A 47 1.08 -4.78 16.51
CA GLY A 47 1.96 -3.67 16.88
C GLY A 47 3.23 -3.54 16.04
N LEU A 48 3.37 -4.33 14.98
CA LEU A 48 4.53 -4.27 14.09
C LEU A 48 4.41 -3.10 13.10
N ARG A 49 5.53 -2.46 12.78
CA ARG A 49 5.65 -1.52 11.66
C ARG A 49 5.70 -2.33 10.36
N VAL A 50 4.64 -2.23 9.57
CA VAL A 50 4.47 -3.02 8.34
C VAL A 50 4.55 -2.12 7.11
N LEU A 51 5.39 -2.51 6.14
CA LEU A 51 5.42 -1.94 4.79
C LEU A 51 4.83 -2.95 3.80
N VAL A 52 3.90 -2.50 2.96
CA VAL A 52 3.36 -3.29 1.83
C VAL A 52 3.83 -2.66 0.53
N LEU A 53 4.51 -3.45 -0.30
CA LEU A 53 5.00 -3.03 -1.61
C LEU A 53 4.17 -3.69 -2.71
N GLU A 54 3.64 -2.90 -3.63
CA GLU A 54 2.90 -3.39 -4.80
C GLU A 54 3.51 -2.83 -6.08
N ARG A 55 3.58 -3.66 -7.11
CA ARG A 55 4.14 -3.30 -8.40
C ARG A 55 3.20 -2.38 -9.20
N ARG A 56 1.89 -2.58 -9.05
CA ARG A 56 0.86 -1.76 -9.72
C ARG A 56 0.59 -0.48 -8.93
N LEU A 57 0.08 0.54 -9.63
CA LEU A 57 -0.44 1.76 -8.97
C LEU A 57 -1.68 1.48 -8.12
N SER A 58 -2.35 0.34 -8.32
CA SER A 58 -3.52 -0.11 -7.57
C SER A 58 -3.21 -1.37 -6.76
N PHE A 59 -3.84 -1.46 -5.59
CA PHE A 59 -3.84 -2.65 -4.75
C PHE A 59 -4.94 -3.64 -5.14
N GLY A 60 -4.97 -4.80 -4.48
CA GLY A 60 -6.00 -5.83 -4.61
C GLY A 60 -5.55 -7.08 -5.37
N GLY A 61 -4.41 -7.05 -6.04
CA GLY A 61 -3.88 -8.20 -6.78
C GLY A 61 -4.86 -8.72 -7.84
N GLY A 62 -5.38 -9.94 -7.66
CA GLY A 62 -6.31 -10.59 -8.58
C GLY A 62 -7.80 -10.30 -8.36
N ILE A 63 -8.18 -9.55 -7.31
CA ILE A 63 -9.60 -9.42 -6.94
C ILE A 63 -10.45 -8.62 -7.92
N GLY A 64 -9.85 -7.64 -8.60
CA GLY A 64 -10.62 -6.65 -9.38
C GLY A 64 -11.44 -7.27 -10.51
N GLY A 65 -10.94 -8.33 -11.14
CA GLY A 65 -11.61 -9.02 -12.25
C GLY A 65 -12.50 -10.19 -11.83
N GLY A 66 -12.62 -10.52 -10.54
CA GLY A 66 -13.35 -11.71 -10.11
C GLY A 66 -12.91 -13.00 -10.83
N GLY A 67 -13.85 -13.90 -11.10
CA GLY A 67 -13.62 -15.11 -11.89
C GLY A 67 -14.12 -14.92 -13.32
N MET A 68 -13.24 -14.92 -14.32
CA MET A 68 -13.62 -14.64 -15.73
C MET A 68 -14.36 -13.31 -15.93
N LEU A 69 -13.98 -12.22 -15.23
CA LEU A 69 -14.68 -10.93 -15.25
C LEU A 69 -16.06 -10.93 -14.61
N LEU A 70 -16.44 -12.02 -13.92
CA LEU A 70 -17.70 -12.13 -13.19
C LEU A 70 -17.49 -11.79 -11.71
N HIS A 71 -18.36 -10.91 -11.19
CA HIS A 71 -18.34 -10.42 -9.81
C HIS A 71 -18.91 -11.41 -8.78
N LYS A 72 -19.46 -12.53 -9.23
CA LYS A 72 -20.16 -13.51 -8.38
C LYS A 72 -19.41 -14.84 -8.39
N VAL A 73 -19.14 -15.36 -7.20
CA VAL A 73 -18.72 -16.75 -6.99
C VAL A 73 -19.97 -17.57 -6.68
N VAL A 74 -20.07 -18.75 -7.28
CA VAL A 74 -21.10 -19.75 -6.96
C VAL A 74 -20.35 -20.97 -6.41
N LEU A 75 -20.84 -21.48 -5.29
CA LEU A 75 -20.36 -22.71 -4.65
C LEU A 75 -21.41 -23.81 -4.85
#